data_AF-A0A0R1VMD8-F1
#
_entry.id   AF-A0A0R1VMD8-F1
#
_cell.length_a   1.000
_cell.length_b   1.000
_cell.length_c   1.000
_cell.angle_alpha   90.00
_cell.angle_beta   90.00
_cell.angle_gamma   90.00
#
_symmetry.space_group_name_H-M   'P 1'
#
loop_
_entity.id
_entity.type
_entity.pdbx_description
1 polymer ?
#
loop_
_entity_poly.entity_id
_entity_poly.type
_entity_poly.pdbx_seq_one_letter_code
_entity_poly.pdbx_strand_id
1 'polypeptide(L)' 'MNKYGKTKLDHFLSYFAMAFEKILEFLSILFLPLLIVQQTVIYGGNHPARVLPVLGALMIVIILVGAHVLTKKKN' A
#
# COMPACT_ATOMS: atom_id res chain seq x y z
N MET A 1 -18.38 6.94 26.34
CA MET A 1 -19.06 5.78 25.70
C MET A 1 -18.17 5.29 24.57
N ASN A 2 -17.96 3.97 24.51
CA ASN A 2 -16.75 3.30 24.03
C ASN A 2 -16.41 3.53 22.55
N LYS A 3 -15.14 3.84 22.29
CA LYS A 3 -14.52 3.98 20.95
C LYS A 3 -14.64 2.74 20.05
N TYR A 4 -15.08 1.61 20.60
CA TYR A 4 -15.03 0.28 19.99
C TYR A 4 -16.33 -0.55 20.17
N GLY A 5 -17.48 0.13 20.25
CA GLY A 5 -18.79 -0.53 20.32
C GLY A 5 -19.28 -0.85 21.73
N LYS A 6 -20.53 -1.32 21.83
CA LYS A 6 -21.21 -1.55 23.11
C LYS A 6 -20.99 -2.96 23.68
N THR A 7 -20.48 -3.89 22.87
CA THR A 7 -20.31 -5.30 23.24
C THR A 7 -18.84 -5.74 23.24
N LYS A 8 -18.52 -6.81 23.98
CA LYS A 8 -17.16 -7.40 24.00
C LYS A 8 -16.71 -7.89 22.61
N LEU A 9 -17.66 -8.31 21.77
CA LEU A 9 -17.40 -8.76 20.41
C LEU A 9 -16.99 -7.59 19.50
N ASP A 10 -17.68 -6.43 19.60
CA ASP A 10 -17.31 -5.22 18.86
C ASP A 10 -15.89 -4.76 19.19
N HIS A 11 -15.51 -4.89 20.47
CA HIS A 11 -14.19 -4.49 20.93
C HIS A 11 -13.09 -5.40 20.37
N PHE A 12 -13.34 -6.71 20.33
CA PHE A 12 -12.44 -7.68 19.70
C PHE A 12 -12.32 -7.47 18.19
N LEU A 13 -13.43 -7.30 17.48
CA LEU A 13 -13.45 -7.03 16.04
C LEU A 13 -12.73 -5.72 15.70
N SER A 14 -12.88 -4.70 16.53
CA SER A 14 -12.18 -3.42 16.33
C SER A 14 -10.66 -3.56 16.50
N TYR A 15 -10.19 -4.33 17.49
CA TYR A 15 -8.76 -4.61 17.64
C TYR A 15 -8.22 -5.45 16.49
N PHE A 16 -8.98 -6.44 16.04
CA PHE A 16 -8.60 -7.28 14.90
C PHE A 16 -8.50 -6.45 13.62
N ALA A 17 -9.48 -5.58 13.35
CA ALA A 17 -9.45 -4.67 12.21
C ALA A 17 -8.25 -3.72 12.25
N MET A 18 -7.93 -3.16 13.42
CA MET A 18 -6.77 -2.27 13.59
C MET A 18 -5.43 -3.01 13.41
N ALA A 19 -5.34 -4.25 13.89
CA ALA A 19 -4.16 -5.09 13.64
C ALA A 19 -4.02 -5.46 12.16
N PHE A 20 -5.12 -5.79 11.49
CA PHE A 20 -5.14 -6.12 10.08
C PHE A 20 -4.77 -4.91 9.20
N GLU A 21 -5.25 -3.71 9.55
CA GLU A 21 -4.85 -2.47 8.89
C GLU A 21 -3.33 -2.26 8.96
N LYS A 22 -2.71 -2.53 10.11
CA LYS A 22 -1.25 -2.42 10.28
C LYS A 22 -0.47 -3.46 9.49
N ILE A 23 -0.99 -4.68 9.40
CA ILE A 23 -0.40 -5.73 8.56
C ILE A 23 -0.49 -5.33 7.09
N LEU A 24 -1.65 -4.83 6.63
CA LEU A 24 -1.81 -4.36 5.25
C LEU A 24 -0.91 -3.15 4.93
N GLU A 25 -0.77 -2.22 5.87
CA GLU A 25 0.16 -1.08 5.74
C GLU A 25 1.60 -1.56 5.57
N PHE A 26 2.04 -2.54 6.37
CA PHE A 26 3.37 -3.13 6.23
C PHE A 26 3.54 -3.89 4.90
N LEU A 27 2.58 -4.74 4.54
CA LEU A 27 2.62 -5.53 3.31
C LEU A 27 2.60 -4.65 2.07
N SER A 28 1.87 -3.54 2.08
CA SER A 28 1.86 -2.60 0.95
C SER A 28 3.20 -1.87 0.79
N ILE A 29 3.83 -1.43 1.89
CA ILE A 29 5.19 -0.84 1.85
C ILE A 29 6.21 -1.85 1.31
N LEU A 30 6.08 -3.13 1.65
CA LEU A 30 7.01 -4.17 1.23
C LEU A 30 6.75 -4.65 -0.22
N PHE A 31 5.51 -4.99 -0.54
CA PHE A 31 5.15 -5.64 -1.80
C PHE A 31 5.06 -4.70 -2.99
N LEU A 32 4.70 -3.42 -2.81
CA LEU A 32 4.69 -2.49 -3.94
C LEU A 32 6.08 -2.34 -4.59
N PRO A 33 7.17 -2.04 -3.84
CA PRO A 33 8.51 -1.98 -4.40
C PRO A 33 8.97 -3.32 -4.97
N LEU A 34 8.70 -4.43 -4.28
CA LEU A 34 9.04 -5.78 -4.74
C LEU A 34 8.37 -6.12 -6.08
N LEU A 35 7.09 -5.76 -6.24
CA LEU A 35 6.36 -5.95 -7.50
C LEU A 35 7.06 -5.20 -8.64
N ILE A 36 7.47 -3.96 -8.42
CA ILE A 36 8.14 -3.14 -9.43
C ILE A 36 9.50 -3.74 -9.81
N VAL A 37 10.28 -4.19 -8.83
CA VAL A 37 11.56 -4.89 -9.08
C VAL A 37 11.32 -6.16 -9.88
N GLN A 38 10.32 -6.96 -9.50
CA GLN A 38 9.98 -8.20 -10.19
C GLN A 38 9.58 -7.95 -11.65
N GLN A 39 8.74 -6.94 -11.92
CA GLN A 39 8.36 -6.58 -13.29
C GLN A 39 9.56 -6.09 -14.11
N THR A 40 10.48 -5.37 -13.48
CA THR A 40 11.73 -4.93 -14.11
C THR A 40 12.62 -6.12 -14.47
N VAL A 41 12.77 -7.10 -13.57
CA VAL A 41 13.63 -8.29 -13.81
C VAL A 41 13.01 -9.22 -14.85
N ILE A 42 11.70 -9.47 -14.81
CA ILE A 42 11.04 -10.41 -15.73
C ILE A 42 10.93 -9.82 -17.15
N TYR A 43 10.50 -8.57 -17.27
CA TYR A 43 10.15 -7.98 -18.57
C TYR A 43 11.12 -6.91 -19.04
N GLY A 44 11.86 -6.26 -18.14
CA GLY A 44 12.83 -5.22 -18.48
C GLY A 44 14.03 -5.74 -19.27
N GLY A 45 14.41 -7.01 -19.12
CA GLY A 45 15.48 -7.62 -19.93
C GLY A 45 15.07 -7.87 -21.38
N ASN A 46 13.79 -8.19 -21.62
CA ASN A 46 13.30 -8.57 -22.94
C ASN A 46 12.73 -7.37 -23.73
N HIS A 47 12.08 -6.42 -23.04
CA HIS A 47 11.43 -5.26 -23.65
C HIS A 47 11.68 -3.96 -22.84
N PRO A 48 12.94 -3.54 -22.65
CA PRO A 48 13.29 -2.40 -21.78
C PRO A 48 12.59 -1.10 -22.19
N ALA A 49 12.52 -0.82 -23.50
CA ALA A 49 11.95 0.41 -24.05
C ALA A 49 10.43 0.57 -23.81
N ARG A 50 9.72 -0.51 -23.45
CA ARG A 50 8.28 -0.48 -23.16
C ARG A 50 7.99 -0.58 -21.67
N VAL A 51 8.76 -1.41 -20.96
CA VAL A 51 8.50 -1.76 -19.57
C VAL A 51 8.99 -0.68 -18.60
N LEU A 52 10.20 -0.15 -18.82
CA LEU A 52 10.77 0.86 -17.93
C LEU A 52 9.97 2.18 -17.89
N PRO A 53 9.47 2.72 -19.03
CA PRO A 53 8.65 3.93 -19.00
C PRO A 53 7.32 3.72 -18.27
N VAL A 54 6.67 2.57 -18.49
CA VAL A 54 5.40 2.23 -17.86
C VAL A 54 5.58 2.07 -16.35
N LEU A 55 6.61 1.35 -15.90
CA LEU A 55 6.94 1.19 -14.48
C LEU A 55 7.32 2.52 -13.83
N GLY A 56 8.09 3.37 -14.52
CA GLY A 56 8.43 4.71 -14.06
C GLY A 56 7.20 5.60 -13.87
N ALA A 57 6.28 5.61 -14.83
CA ALA A 57 5.02 6.33 -14.72
C ALA A 57 4.15 5.81 -13.56
N LEU A 58 4.05 4.49 -13.41
CA LEU A 58 3.31 3.85 -12.31
C LEU A 58 3.88 4.25 -10.93
N MET A 59 5.21 4.23 -10.79
CA MET A 59 5.91 4.67 -9.59
C MET A 59 5.58 6.12 -9.23
N ILE A 60 5.60 7.02 -10.22
CA ILE A 60 5.26 8.43 -9.99
C ILE A 60 3.81 8.56 -9.50
N VAL A 61 2.86 7.85 -10.12
CA VAL A 61 1.45 7.87 -9.69
C VAL A 61 1.30 7.35 -8.26
N ILE A 62 1.94 6.24 -7.92
CA ILE A 62 1.92 5.65 -6.57
C ILE A 62 2.46 6.66 -5.53
N ILE A 63 3.58 7.33 -5.83
CA ILE A 63 4.17 8.33 -4.93
C ILE A 63 3.24 9.52 -4.76
N LEU A 64 2.64 10.03 -5.84
CA LEU A 64 1.71 11.15 -5.77
C LEU A 64 0.46 10.83 -4.97
N VAL A 65 -0.13 9.64 -5.18
CA VAL A 65 -1.30 9.16 -4.42
C VAL A 65 -0.93 8.96 -2.96
N GLY A 66 0.20 8.31 -2.68
CA GLY A 66 0.71 8.12 -1.33
C GLY A 66 0.93 9.44 -0.60
N ALA A 67 1.60 10.40 -1.25
CA ALA A 67 1.81 11.73 -0.71
C ALA A 67 0.48 12.46 -0.45
N HIS A 68 -0.47 12.41 -1.39
CA HIS A 68 -1.79 13.02 -1.22
C HIS A 68 -2.54 12.44 -0.01
N VAL A 69 -2.58 11.10 0.11
CA VAL A 69 -3.22 10.40 1.23
C VAL A 69 -2.56 10.77 2.56
N LEU A 70 -1.22 10.80 2.62
CA LEU A 70 -0.48 11.17 3.82
C LEU A 70 -0.72 12.64 4.23
N THR A 71 -0.78 13.57 3.26
CA THR A 71 -1.11 14.97 3.55
C THR A 71 -2.55 15.15 4.05
N LYS A 72 -3.52 14.39 3.53
CA LYS A 72 -4.92 14.39 3.99
C LYS A 72 -5.09 13.81 5.40
N LYS A 73 -4.25 12.86 5.81
CA LYS A 73 -4.27 12.28 7.17
C LYS A 73 -3.69 13.23 8.22
N LYS A 74 -2.85 14.19 7.79
CA LYS A 74 -2.14 15.13 8.68
C LYS A 74 -2.93 16.41 8.98
N ASN A 75 -3.87 16.80 8.11
CA ASN A 75 -4.80 17.92 8.31
C ASN A 75 -6.13 17.44 8.92
#